data_AF-A0A7X7I4J5-F1
#
_entry.id   AF-A0A7X7I4J5-F1
#
_cell.length_a   1.000
_cell.length_b   1.000
_cell.length_c   1.000
_cell.angle_alpha   90.00
_cell.angle_beta   90.00
_cell.angle_gamma   90.00
#
_symmetry.space_group_name_H-M   'P 1'
#
loop_
_entity.id
_entity.type
_entity.pdbx_description
1 polymer ?
#
loop_
_entity_poly.entity_id
_entity_poly.type
_entity_poly.pdbx_seq_one_letter_code
_entity_poly.pdbx_strand_id
1 'polypeptide(L)'
;MNIPGEDRTQCDVCSSLSESEYGYSKYGWPDHDVDLPDAAGSLVMVKDLKPLSERKLQLWRCPGCGAWFLYTTDYEYLTNGTEDEQFLTRLSEEEAAEYLNRPEAP
;
A
#
# COMPACT_ATOMS: atom_id res chain seq x y z
N MET A 1 -1.37 -21.33 -24.82
CA MET A 1 -2.02 -20.38 -23.90
C MET A 1 -0.91 -19.71 -23.12
N ASN A 2 -0.75 -18.39 -23.22
CA ASN A 2 0.20 -17.61 -22.42
C ASN A 2 -0.65 -16.68 -21.56
N ILE A 3 -0.62 -16.86 -20.25
CA ILE A 3 -1.38 -16.04 -19.30
C ILE A 3 -0.46 -14.87 -18.91
N PRO A 4 -0.76 -13.62 -19.29
CA PRO A 4 -0.02 -12.46 -18.81
C PRO A 4 -0.38 -12.24 -17.33
N GLY A 5 0.37 -12.89 -16.43
CA GLY A 5 0.15 -12.81 -14.99
C GLY A 5 1.13 -13.63 -14.14
N GLU A 6 1.79 -14.62 -14.74
CA GLU A 6 2.64 -15.60 -14.02
C GLU A 6 4.04 -15.07 -13.65
N ASP A 7 4.47 -13.93 -14.19
CA ASP A 7 5.81 -13.36 -13.93
C ASP A 7 5.86 -12.52 -12.64
N ARG A 8 4.71 -12.30 -11.98
CA ARG A 8 4.67 -11.47 -10.76
C ARG A 8 5.19 -12.18 -9.51
N THR A 9 5.41 -13.49 -9.59
CA THR A 9 5.90 -14.35 -8.51
C THR A 9 7.43 -14.44 -8.46
N GLN A 10 8.13 -13.95 -9.50
CA GLN A 10 9.60 -13.99 -9.58
C GLN A 10 10.30 -12.70 -9.14
N CYS A 11 9.57 -11.69 -8.69
CA CYS A 11 10.19 -10.44 -8.28
C CYS A 11 10.51 -10.46 -6.79
N ASP A 12 11.76 -10.18 -6.41
CA ASP A 12 12.19 -10.12 -5.01
C ASP A 12 11.28 -9.25 -4.14
N VAL A 13 10.86 -8.09 -4.66
CA VAL A 13 9.92 -7.18 -3.97
C VAL A 13 8.56 -7.85 -3.81
N CYS A 14 7.97 -8.32 -4.92
CA CYS A 14 6.63 -8.92 -4.94
C CYS A 14 6.58 -10.30 -4.24
N SER A 15 7.74 -10.96 -4.06
CA SER A 15 7.91 -12.24 -3.36
C SER A 15 8.13 -12.07 -1.85
N SER A 16 8.60 -10.90 -1.43
CA SER A 16 8.76 -10.54 -0.02
C SER A 16 7.53 -9.81 0.55
N LEU A 17 6.52 -9.55 -0.29
CA LEU A 17 5.24 -8.94 0.07
C LEU A 17 4.12 -9.99 -0.04
N SER A 18 3.22 -10.02 0.94
CA SER A 18 2.00 -10.82 0.83
C SER A 18 0.95 -10.07 -0.01
N GLU A 19 -0.20 -10.72 -0.19
CA GLU A 19 -1.36 -10.09 -0.84
C GLU A 19 -1.88 -8.88 -0.06
N SER A 20 -1.71 -8.87 1.26
CA SER A 20 -2.08 -7.77 2.14
C SER A 20 -1.10 -7.68 3.30
N GLU A 21 -0.44 -6.54 3.45
CA GLU A 21 0.43 -6.23 4.56
C GLU A 21 -0.23 -5.19 5.47
N TYR A 22 0.06 -5.28 6.75
CA TYR A 22 -0.46 -4.39 7.77
C TYR A 22 0.69 -3.84 8.61
N GLY A 23 0.79 -2.52 8.65
CA GLY A 23 1.64 -1.77 9.55
C GLY A 23 0.79 -1.04 10.59
N TYR A 24 1.33 -0.87 11.78
CA TYR A 24 0.65 -0.22 12.88
C TYR A 24 1.68 0.55 13.69
N SER A 25 1.40 1.82 13.96
CA SER A 25 2.25 2.65 14.80
C SER A 25 1.43 3.35 15.86
N LYS A 26 1.94 3.38 17.08
CA LYS A 26 1.29 4.06 18.21
C LYS A 26 2.22 5.09 18.80
N TYR A 27 1.75 6.33 18.81
CA TYR A 27 2.52 7.44 19.35
C TYR A 27 2.80 7.24 20.85
N GLY A 28 4.09 7.23 21.20
CA GLY A 28 4.57 7.01 22.57
C GLY A 28 4.77 5.54 22.95
N TRP A 29 4.49 4.59 22.06
CA TRP A 29 4.66 3.15 22.27
C TRP A 29 5.43 2.49 21.10
N PRO A 30 6.70 2.88 20.86
CA PRO A 30 7.49 2.37 19.73
C PRO A 30 7.78 0.86 19.79
N ASP A 31 7.65 0.24 20.97
CA ASP A 31 7.81 -1.23 21.13
C ASP A 31 6.68 -2.02 20.45
N HIS A 32 5.55 -1.37 20.15
CA HIS A 32 4.40 -1.96 19.48
C HIS A 32 4.29 -1.53 18.02
N ASP A 33 5.28 -0.80 17.52
CA ASP A 33 5.33 -0.38 16.12
C ASP A 33 5.59 -1.60 15.23
N VAL A 34 4.68 -1.84 14.31
CA VAL A 34 4.78 -2.84 13.25
C VAL A 34 5.01 -2.05 11.97
N ASP A 35 6.27 -2.00 11.54
CA ASP A 35 6.59 -1.38 10.26
C ASP A 35 6.21 -2.33 9.11
N LEU A 36 5.96 -1.74 7.93
CA LEU A 36 5.77 -2.53 6.72
C LEU A 36 7.10 -3.20 6.34
N PRO A 37 7.06 -4.33 5.62
CA PRO A 37 8.28 -4.94 5.11
C PRO A 37 9.07 -3.94 4.25
N ASP A 38 10.40 -4.03 4.30
CA ASP A 38 11.32 -3.15 3.54
C ASP A 38 11.03 -3.13 2.02
N ALA A 39 10.50 -4.25 1.52
CA ALA A 39 10.00 -4.39 0.15
C ALA A 39 8.90 -3.36 -0.22
N ALA A 40 8.05 -2.98 0.74
CA ALA A 40 7.06 -1.92 0.54
C ALA A 40 7.75 -0.58 0.23
N GLY A 41 8.86 -0.27 0.91
CA GLY A 41 9.67 0.93 0.65
C GLY A 41 10.34 0.96 -0.73
N SER A 42 10.46 -0.20 -1.40
CA SER A 42 10.96 -0.29 -2.78
C SER A 42 9.90 -0.02 -3.85
N LEU A 43 8.61 0.05 -3.46
CA LEU A 43 7.53 0.37 -4.38
C LEU A 43 7.53 1.86 -4.72
N VAL A 44 7.14 2.20 -5.94
CA VAL A 44 7.08 3.57 -6.41
C VAL A 44 5.64 4.06 -6.39
N MET A 45 5.36 5.15 -5.69
CA MET A 45 4.06 5.81 -5.74
C MET A 45 3.80 6.32 -7.16
N VAL A 46 2.72 5.86 -7.78
CA VAL A 46 2.31 6.28 -9.14
C VAL A 46 1.24 7.35 -9.09
N LYS A 47 0.31 7.24 -8.14
CA LYS A 47 -0.81 8.17 -8.01
C LYS A 47 -1.25 8.31 -6.57
N ASP A 48 -1.41 9.54 -6.11
CA ASP A 48 -2.11 9.82 -4.86
C ASP A 48 -3.58 10.12 -5.20
N LEU A 49 -4.52 9.41 -4.58
CA LEU A 49 -5.96 9.61 -4.79
C LEU A 49 -6.60 10.54 -3.74
N LYS A 50 -5.92 10.77 -2.60
CA LYS A 50 -6.44 11.52 -1.46
C LYS A 50 -5.32 12.32 -0.77
N PRO A 51 -4.75 13.34 -1.44
CA PRO A 51 -3.58 14.05 -0.90
C PRO A 51 -3.93 14.95 0.30
N LEU A 52 -5.21 15.32 0.43
CA LEU A 52 -5.72 16.22 1.47
C LEU A 52 -6.46 15.51 2.61
N SER A 53 -6.60 14.18 2.55
CA SER A 53 -7.25 13.40 3.61
C SER A 53 -6.24 12.93 4.65
N GLU A 54 -6.66 12.87 5.91
CA GLU A 54 -5.94 12.18 6.98
C GLU A 54 -5.74 10.69 6.65
N ARG A 55 -6.74 10.12 5.96
CA ARG A 55 -6.69 8.78 5.35
C ARG A 55 -6.08 8.85 3.96
N LYS A 56 -4.78 8.60 3.87
CA LYS A 56 -4.08 8.58 2.58
C LYS A 56 -4.57 7.39 1.78
N LEU A 57 -4.73 7.60 0.48
CA LEU A 57 -5.08 6.54 -0.47
C LEU A 57 -4.14 6.71 -1.66
N GLN A 58 -3.15 5.85 -1.75
CA GLN A 58 -2.07 5.97 -2.72
C GLN A 58 -1.93 4.69 -3.51
N LEU A 59 -1.84 4.82 -4.82
CA LEU A 59 -1.58 3.73 -5.73
C LEU A 59 -0.08 3.65 -6.00
N TRP A 60 0.50 2.55 -5.58
CA TRP A 60 1.92 2.24 -5.71
C TRP A 60 2.11 1.16 -6.76
N ARG A 61 3.28 1.14 -7.38
CA ARG A 61 3.65 0.17 -8.40
C ARG A 61 5.04 -0.34 -8.16
N CYS A 62 5.20 -1.65 -8.27
CA CYS A 62 6.52 -2.27 -8.20
C CYS A 62 7.31 -1.94 -9.46
N PRO A 63 8.53 -1.35 -9.35
CA PRO A 63 9.36 -1.07 -10.51
C PRO A 63 9.95 -2.34 -11.16
N GLY A 64 10.02 -3.46 -10.41
CA GLY A 64 10.53 -4.73 -10.92
C GLY A 64 9.49 -5.52 -11.71
N CYS A 65 8.36 -5.86 -11.07
CA CYS A 65 7.32 -6.72 -11.67
C CYS A 65 6.15 -5.94 -12.31
N GLY A 66 6.08 -4.63 -12.08
CA GLY A 66 4.97 -3.80 -12.54
C GLY A 66 3.66 -4.02 -11.79
N ALA A 67 3.63 -4.85 -10.73
CA ALA A 67 2.43 -5.10 -9.94
C ALA A 67 1.95 -3.84 -9.21
N TRP A 68 0.64 -3.77 -9.04
CA TRP A 68 -0.05 -2.67 -8.38
C TRP A 68 -0.30 -2.99 -6.93
N PHE A 69 -0.12 -1.98 -6.09
CA PHE A 69 -0.38 -2.05 -4.66
C PHE A 69 -1.15 -0.80 -4.24
N LEU A 70 -2.14 -0.97 -3.40
CA LEU A 70 -2.90 0.10 -2.80
C LEU A 70 -2.41 0.30 -1.38
N TYR A 71 -1.81 1.46 -1.14
CA TYR A 71 -1.42 1.90 0.18
C TYR A 71 -2.53 2.79 0.76
N THR A 72 -3.06 2.42 1.91
CA THR A 72 -4.06 3.20 2.63
C THR A 72 -3.65 3.41 4.06
N THR A 73 -3.80 4.62 4.58
CA THR A 73 -3.62 4.87 6.01
C THR A 73 -4.96 5.09 6.68
N ASP A 74 -5.11 4.56 7.88
CA ASP A 74 -6.16 4.94 8.80
C ASP A 74 -5.52 5.60 10.01
N TYR A 75 -5.87 6.86 10.23
CA TYR A 75 -5.37 7.62 11.36
C TYR A 75 -6.52 7.84 12.33
N GLU A 76 -6.40 7.31 13.55
CA GLU A 76 -7.42 7.45 14.56
C GLU A 76 -6.89 8.24 15.78
N TYR A 77 -7.63 9.30 16.12
CA TYR A 77 -7.42 10.06 17.35
C TYR A 77 -8.16 9.37 18.50
N LEU A 78 -7.44 8.57 19.29
CA LEU A 78 -7.97 8.02 20.52
C LEU A 78 -7.63 8.89 21.73
N THR A 79 -8.43 8.75 22.80
CA THR A 79 -8.19 9.43 24.09
C THR A 79 -6.82 9.11 24.70
N ASN A 80 -6.17 8.01 24.30
CA ASN A 80 -4.87 7.57 24.82
C ASN A 80 -3.68 7.88 23.90
N GLY A 81 -3.89 8.65 22.83
CA GLY A 81 -2.85 8.97 21.86
C GLY A 81 -3.33 8.77 20.43
N THR A 82 -2.39 8.88 19.51
CA THR A 82 -2.67 8.76 18.08
C THR A 82 -2.17 7.41 17.59
N GLU A 83 -3.04 6.69 16.90
CA GLU A 83 -2.73 5.41 16.26
C GLU A 83 -2.78 5.63 14.76
N ASP A 84 -1.73 5.21 14.08
CA ASP A 84 -1.62 5.28 12.63
C ASP A 84 -1.46 3.84 12.11
N GLU A 85 -2.50 3.41 11.41
CA GLU A 85 -2.59 2.11 10.77
C GLU A 85 -2.29 2.27 9.29
N GLN A 86 -1.48 1.36 8.76
CA GLN A 86 -1.06 1.35 7.37
C GLN A 86 -1.44 0.02 6.76
N PHE A 87 -2.12 0.05 5.62
CA PHE A 87 -2.53 -1.15 4.91
C PHE A 87 -1.95 -1.09 3.50
N LEU A 88 -1.29 -2.15 3.09
CA LEU A 88 -0.75 -2.29 1.74
C LEU A 88 -1.35 -3.53 1.11
N THR A 89 -2.31 -3.34 0.21
CA THR A 89 -3.03 -4.44 -0.44
C THR A 89 -2.59 -4.55 -1.90
N ARG A 90 -2.21 -5.75 -2.32
CA ARG A 90 -1.90 -6.03 -3.72
C ARG A 90 -3.16 -5.97 -4.55
N LEU A 91 -3.11 -5.22 -5.64
CA LEU A 91 -4.23 -5.08 -6.57
C LEU A 91 -3.97 -5.85 -7.86
N SER A 92 -5.07 -6.32 -8.43
CA SER A 92 -5.11 -6.79 -9.81
C SER A 92 -5.02 -5.61 -10.79
N GLU A 93 -4.70 -5.87 -12.05
CA GLU A 93 -4.66 -4.82 -13.07
C GLU A 93 -6.02 -4.16 -13.28
N GLU A 94 -7.10 -4.94 -13.17
CA GLU A 94 -8.47 -4.47 -13.29
C GLU A 94 -8.79 -3.48 -12.16
N GLU A 95 -8.50 -3.86 -10.92
CA GLU A 95 -8.71 -2.99 -9.75
C GLU A 95 -7.86 -1.73 -9.84
N ALA A 96 -6.57 -1.86 -10.17
CA ALA A 96 -5.68 -0.72 -10.33
C ALA A 96 -6.17 0.23 -11.43
N ALA A 97 -6.71 -0.29 -12.53
CA ALA A 97 -7.32 0.52 -13.57
C ALA A 97 -8.53 1.32 -13.07
N GLU A 98 -9.35 0.76 -12.16
CA GLU A 98 -10.43 1.51 -11.53
C GLU A 98 -9.91 2.69 -10.70
N TYR A 99 -8.87 2.47 -9.88
CA TYR A 99 -8.23 3.55 -9.11
C TYR A 99 -7.53 4.59 -10.00
N LEU A 100 -6.92 4.16 -11.10
CA LEU A 100 -6.31 5.07 -12.08
C LEU A 100 -7.36 5.96 -12.77
N ASN A 101 -8.53 5.41 -13.10
CA ASN A 101 -9.63 6.16 -13.69
C ASN A 101 -10.41 7.00 -12.67
N ARG A 102 -10.30 6.69 -11.38
CA ARG A 102 -10.93 7.47 -10.32
C ARG A 102 -10.33 8.88 -10.26
N PRO A 103 -11.16 9.94 -10.25
CA PRO A 103 -10.67 11.28 -10.01
C PRO A 103 -10.09 11.37 -8.60
N GLU A 104 -9.05 12.19 -8.44
CA GLU A 104 -8.53 12.56 -7.12
C GLU A 104 -9.68 13.16 -6.30
N ALA A 105 -9.89 12.64 -5.09
CA ALA A 105 -10.91 13.19 -4.22
C ALA A 105 -10.42 14.55 -3.70
N PRO A 106 -11.26 15.61 -3.76
CA PRO A 106 -10.91 16.92 -3.23
C PRO A 106 -10.73 16.92 -1.71
#